data_AF-A0A851SG44-F1
#
_entry.id   AF-A0A851SG44-F1
#
_cell.length_a   1.000
_cell.length_b   1.000
_cell.length_c   1.000
_cell.angle_alpha   90.00
_cell.angle_beta   90.00
_cell.angle_gamma   90.00
#
_symmetry.space_group_name_H-M   'P 1'
#
loop_
_entity.id
_entity.type
_entity.pdbx_description
1 polymer ?
#
loop_
_entity_poly.entity_id
_entity_poly.type
_entity_poly.pdbx_seq_one_letter_code
_entity_poly.pdbx_strand_id
1 'polypeptide(L)'
;ALSTCRTLDLEAARLKRIEAVRGQILSKLRLPEPPPEPGPAGPLPEDVRALYNSTRELLLQRERLRPPEDPREYYGKELLRFPMESPGEPRGDMGGHGGTWGQLRGHG
;
A
#
# COMPACT_ATOMS: atom_id res chain seq x y z
N ALA A 1 -39.75 -23.03 18.82
CA ALA A 1 -38.89 -21.83 18.82
C ALA A 1 -37.44 -22.26 19.08
N LEU A 2 -36.53 -22.08 18.11
CA LEU A 2 -35.11 -22.48 18.15
C LEU A 2 -34.16 -21.40 17.60
N SER A 3 -34.69 -20.21 17.27
CA SER A 3 -33.93 -19.15 16.57
C SER A 3 -32.95 -18.41 17.49
N THR A 4 -33.31 -18.22 18.77
CA THR A 4 -32.52 -17.49 19.76
C THR A 4 -31.22 -18.21 20.16
N CYS A 5 -31.21 -19.54 20.19
CA CYS A 5 -29.98 -20.30 20.50
C CYS A 5 -28.91 -20.14 19.39
N ARG A 6 -29.34 -20.03 18.12
CA ARG A 6 -28.44 -19.85 16.98
C ARG A 6 -27.84 -18.44 16.92
N THR A 7 -28.61 -17.41 17.27
CA THR A 7 -28.10 -16.03 17.29
C THR A 7 -27.12 -15.79 18.45
N LEU A 8 -27.38 -16.37 19.62
CA LEU A 8 -26.46 -16.27 20.77
C LEU A 8 -25.10 -16.90 20.47
N ASP A 9 -25.07 -18.04 19.76
CA ASP A 9 -23.83 -18.70 19.35
C ASP A 9 -23.02 -17.86 18.36
N LEU A 10 -23.69 -17.20 17.40
CA LEU A 10 -23.03 -16.32 16.43
C LEU A 10 -22.42 -15.07 17.10
N GLU A 11 -23.11 -14.46 18.07
CA GLU A 11 -22.57 -13.31 18.80
C GLU A 11 -21.36 -13.72 19.65
N ALA A 12 -21.42 -14.87 20.33
CA ALA A 12 -20.28 -15.40 21.08
C ALA A 12 -19.09 -15.73 20.16
N ALA A 13 -19.34 -16.33 18.99
CA ALA A 13 -18.30 -16.59 18.00
C ALA A 13 -17.69 -15.29 17.43
N ARG A 14 -18.52 -14.27 17.20
CA ARG A 14 -18.08 -12.94 16.73
C ARG A 14 -17.18 -12.27 17.76
N LEU A 15 -17.53 -12.30 19.05
CA LEU A 15 -16.69 -11.74 20.12
C LEU A 15 -15.34 -12.45 20.20
N LYS A 16 -15.33 -13.79 20.22
CA LYS A 16 -14.08 -14.58 20.17
C LYS A 16 -13.22 -14.23 18.95
N ARG A 17 -13.86 -14.01 17.79
CA ARG A 17 -13.15 -13.62 16.58
C ARG A 17 -12.54 -12.23 16.69
N ILE A 18 -13.25 -11.27 17.28
CA ILE A 18 -12.73 -9.91 17.53
C ILE A 18 -11.49 -9.97 18.43
N GLU A 19 -11.53 -10.75 19.51
CA GLU A 19 -10.39 -10.93 20.41
C GLU A 19 -9.21 -11.62 19.72
N ALA A 20 -9.47 -12.67 18.92
CA ALA A 20 -8.45 -13.34 18.14
C ALA A 20 -7.79 -12.39 17.11
N VAL A 21 -8.58 -11.59 16.40
CA VAL A 21 -8.07 -10.62 15.42
C VAL A 21 -7.28 -9.51 16.13
N ARG A 22 -7.72 -9.05 17.31
CA ARG A 22 -6.96 -8.09 18.12
C ARG A 22 -5.57 -8.63 18.47
N GLY A 23 -5.51 -9.86 19.00
CA GLY A 23 -4.24 -10.51 19.32
C GLY A 23 -3.36 -10.73 18.09
N GLN A 24 -3.97 -11.07 16.95
CA GLN A 24 -3.25 -11.24 15.69
C GLN A 24 -2.62 -9.93 15.20
N ILE A 25 -3.35 -8.82 15.24
CA ILE A 25 -2.84 -7.50 14.82
C ILE A 25 -1.67 -7.08 15.72
N LEU A 26 -1.84 -7.16 17.05
CA LEU A 26 -0.79 -6.80 18.01
C LEU A 26 0.47 -7.66 17.84
N SER A 27 0.29 -8.97 17.66
CA SER A 27 1.40 -9.91 17.40
C SER A 27 2.13 -9.61 16.10
N LYS A 28 1.39 -9.31 15.02
CA LYS A 28 1.99 -8.91 13.73
C LYS A 28 2.79 -7.61 13.85
N LEU A 29 2.31 -6.65 14.63
CA LEU A 29 2.97 -5.35 14.86
C LEU A 29 4.05 -5.39 15.95
N ARG A 30 4.22 -6.52 16.65
CA ARG A 30 5.12 -6.67 17.81
C ARG A 30 4.82 -5.68 18.94
N LEU A 31 3.54 -5.39 19.14
CA LEU A 31 3.06 -4.53 20.21
C LEU A 31 2.49 -5.40 21.34
N PRO A 32 2.90 -5.18 22.61
CA PRO A 32 2.35 -5.92 23.74
C PRO A 32 0.90 -5.50 24.05
N GLU A 33 0.57 -4.23 23.76
CA GLU A 33 -0.75 -3.64 23.99
C GLU A 33 -1.03 -2.55 22.92
N PRO A 34 -2.30 -2.13 22.75
CA PRO A 34 -2.63 -1.04 21.85
C PRO A 34 -1.87 0.24 22.24
N PRO A 35 -1.32 0.99 21.27
CA PRO A 35 -0.68 2.26 21.56
C PRO A 35 -1.72 3.25 22.11
N PRO A 36 -1.30 4.25 22.90
CA PRO A 36 -2.19 5.29 23.39
C PRO A 36 -2.89 5.98 22.21
N GLU A 37 -4.14 6.41 22.43
CA GLU A 37 -4.88 7.12 21.39
C GLU A 37 -4.07 8.33 20.92
N PRO A 38 -3.86 8.49 19.60
CA PRO A 38 -3.23 9.69 19.10
C PRO A 38 -4.12 10.88 19.48
N GLY A 39 -3.51 11.99 19.91
CA GLY A 39 -4.21 13.25 20.13
C GLY A 39 -4.92 13.74 18.85
N PRO A 40 -5.59 14.90 18.89
CA PRO A 40 -6.31 15.42 17.73
C PRO A 40 -5.40 15.47 16.50
N ALA A 41 -5.64 14.56 15.56
CA ALA A 41 -4.79 14.36 14.40
C ALA A 41 -5.25 15.28 13.26
N GLY A 42 -4.32 16.06 12.73
CA GLY A 42 -4.52 16.77 11.46
C GLY A 42 -4.64 15.79 10.27
N PRO A 43 -4.84 16.31 9.05
CA PRO A 43 -4.87 15.47 7.86
C PRO A 43 -3.55 14.71 7.69
N LEU A 44 -3.63 13.45 7.26
CA LEU A 44 -2.44 12.65 6.95
C LEU A 44 -1.63 13.32 5.81
N PRO A 45 -0.29 13.33 5.90
CA PRO A 45 0.59 13.78 4.81
C PRO A 45 0.25 13.08 3.48
N GLU A 46 0.41 13.79 2.37
CA GLU A 46 0.10 13.28 1.03
C GLU A 46 0.91 12.02 0.72
N ASP A 47 2.20 12.02 1.01
CA ASP A 47 3.11 10.92 0.72
C ASP A 47 2.70 9.61 1.41
N VAL A 48 2.25 9.71 2.67
CA VAL A 48 1.74 8.56 3.45
C VAL A 48 0.47 8.00 2.81
N ARG A 49 -0.42 8.89 2.36
CA ARG A 49 -1.66 8.51 1.69
C ARG A 49 -1.39 7.86 0.33
N ALA A 50 -0.46 8.42 -0.45
CA ALA A 50 -0.04 7.87 -1.73
C ALA A 50 0.61 6.49 -1.56
N LEU A 51 1.48 6.31 -0.55
CA LEU A 51 2.07 5.02 -0.20
C LEU A 51 0.99 3.98 0.17
N TYR A 52 0.03 4.35 1.03
CA TYR A 52 -1.08 3.46 1.38
C TYR A 52 -1.91 3.05 0.15
N ASN A 53 -2.29 4.02 -0.69
CA ASN A 53 -3.10 3.77 -1.88
C ASN A 53 -2.40 2.83 -2.87
N SER A 54 -1.13 3.11 -3.18
CA SER A 54 -0.34 2.25 -4.07
C SER A 54 -0.19 0.82 -3.53
N THR A 55 -0.01 0.66 -2.22
CA THR A 55 0.07 -0.67 -1.58
C THR A 55 -1.25 -1.41 -1.67
N ARG A 56 -2.36 -0.73 -1.39
CA ARG A 56 -3.71 -1.31 -1.47
C ARG A 56 -4.02 -1.77 -2.90
N GLU A 57 -3.73 -0.96 -3.90
CA GLU A 57 -3.91 -1.31 -5.31
C GLU A 57 -3.06 -2.51 -5.72
N LEU A 58 -1.78 -2.53 -5.33
CA LEU A 58 -0.88 -3.66 -5.60
C LEU A 58 -1.38 -4.96 -4.97
N LEU A 59 -1.89 -4.90 -3.74
CA LEU A 59 -2.44 -6.07 -3.06
C LEU A 59 -3.72 -6.59 -3.73
N LEU A 60 -4.60 -5.70 -4.18
CA LEU A 60 -5.81 -6.06 -4.92
C LEU A 60 -5.47 -6.75 -6.26
N GLN A 61 -4.47 -6.22 -6.99
CA GLN A 61 -4.00 -6.83 -8.23
C GLN A 61 -3.44 -8.24 -8.02
N ARG A 62 -2.85 -8.51 -6.85
CA ARG A 62 -2.20 -9.79 -6.52
C ARG A 62 -3.12 -10.76 -5.78
N GLU A 63 -4.33 -10.37 -5.42
CA GLU A 63 -5.23 -11.18 -4.57
C GLU A 63 -5.54 -12.55 -5.19
N ARG A 64 -5.73 -12.61 -6.51
CA ARG A 64 -6.01 -13.85 -7.24
C ARG A 64 -4.81 -14.80 -7.33
N LEU A 65 -3.59 -14.31 -7.10
CA LEU A 65 -2.34 -15.06 -7.21
C LEU A 65 -1.63 -15.14 -5.85
N ARG A 66 -2.31 -14.82 -4.75
CA ARG A 66 -1.67 -14.75 -3.44
C ARG A 66 -1.23 -16.15 -3.02
N PRO A 67 0.08 -16.42 -2.90
CA PRO A 67 0.54 -17.67 -2.35
C PRO A 67 0.08 -17.79 -0.89
N PRO A 68 -0.06 -19.02 -0.36
CA PRO A 68 -0.31 -19.22 1.06
C PRO A 68 0.73 -18.46 1.90
N GLU A 69 0.29 -17.87 3.01
CA GLU A 69 1.13 -17.05 3.88
C GLU A 69 2.30 -17.90 4.39
N ASP A 70 3.54 -17.49 4.09
CA ASP A 70 4.73 -18.19 4.59
C ASP A 70 4.83 -17.94 6.10
N PRO A 71 4.88 -19.00 6.95
CA PRO A 71 5.03 -18.85 8.39
C PRO A 71 6.25 -18.02 8.82
N ARG A 72 7.28 -17.95 7.97
CA ARG A 72 8.49 -17.13 8.17
C ARG A 72 8.23 -15.63 8.01
N GLU A 73 7.16 -15.25 7.32
CA GLU A 73 6.75 -13.86 7.06
C GLU A 73 5.59 -13.41 7.96
N TYR A 74 5.53 -13.94 9.18
CA TYR A 74 4.42 -13.69 10.10
C TYR A 74 4.25 -12.21 10.48
N TYR A 75 5.37 -11.51 10.73
CA TYR A 75 5.37 -10.13 11.22
C TYR A 75 5.04 -9.11 10.12
N GLY A 76 4.47 -7.98 10.53
CA GLY A 76 4.27 -6.82 9.68
C GLY A 76 5.60 -6.31 9.12
N LYS A 77 5.57 -5.83 7.88
CA LYS A 77 6.73 -5.23 7.20
C LYS A 77 6.53 -3.72 7.10
N GLU A 78 7.60 -2.98 7.34
CA GLU A 78 7.64 -1.55 7.06
C GLU A 78 7.70 -1.32 5.55
N LEU A 79 6.99 -0.29 5.08
CA LEU A 79 6.91 0.06 3.66
C LEU A 79 7.58 1.41 3.44
N LEU A 80 8.49 1.44 2.47
CA LEU A 80 9.22 2.63 2.05
C LEU A 80 9.06 2.80 0.55
N ARG A 81 8.95 4.05 0.10
CA ARG A 81 8.87 4.39 -1.34
C ARG A 81 10.06 5.26 -1.71
N PHE A 82 10.76 4.86 -2.77
CA PHE A 82 11.86 5.61 -3.35
C PHE A 82 11.41 6.13 -4.73
N PRO A 83 11.32 7.46 -4.93
CA PRO A 83 11.06 8.00 -6.26
C PRO A 83 12.26 7.73 -7.17
N MET A 84 12.00 7.33 -8.41
CA MET A 84 13.02 7.20 -9.43
C MET A 84 13.28 8.58 -10.05
N GLU A 85 14.55 8.92 -10.29
CA GLU A 85 14.87 10.11 -11.09
C GLU A 85 14.40 9.88 -12.53
N SER A 86 13.63 10.82 -13.08
CA SER A 86 13.34 10.81 -14.51
C SER A 86 14.67 10.98 -15.26
N PRO A 87 14.96 10.16 -16.30
CA PRO A 87 16.09 10.41 -17.17
C PRO A 87 15.99 11.86 -17.64
N GLY A 88 16.95 12.69 -17.25
CA GLY A 88 16.85 14.12 -17.42
C GLY A 88 16.49 14.47 -18.87
N GLU A 89 15.43 15.25 -19.05
CA GLU A 89 15.33 16.04 -20.27
C GLU A 89 16.64 16.83 -20.39
N PRO A 90 17.39 16.69 -21.49
CA PRO A 90 18.54 17.56 -21.70
C PRO A 90 18.00 18.98 -21.62
N ARG A 91 18.48 19.76 -20.64
CA ARG A 91 18.18 21.18 -20.50
C ARG A 91 18.45 21.84 -21.85
N GLY A 92 17.39 22.05 -22.62
CA GLY A 92 17.39 22.84 -23.83
C GLY A 92 17.49 24.31 -23.46
N ASP A 93 18.60 24.68 -22.82
CA ASP A 93 19.06 26.06 -22.77
C ASP A 93 20.21 26.19 -23.78
N MET A 94 19.82 26.31 -25.04
CA MET A 94 20.56 27.12 -26.00
C MET A 94 19.53 27.93 -26.78
N GLY A 95 19.29 29.14 -26.28
CA GLY A 95 18.86 30.21 -27.17
C GLY A 95 19.89 30.39 -28.29
N GLY A 96 19.40 30.58 -29.51
CA GLY A 96 20.17 31.17 -30.59
C GLY A 96 20.50 30.25 -31.77
N HIS A 97 19.88 30.61 -32.89
CA HIS A 97 20.24 30.33 -34.29
C HIS A 97 19.59 29.13 -34.97
N GLY A 98 18.72 29.48 -35.92
CA GLY A 98 18.13 28.59 -36.90
C GLY A 98 19.19 27.80 -37.66
N GLY A 99 19.04 26.48 -37.64
CA GLY A 99 19.71 25.55 -38.51
C GLY A 99 18.65 24.75 -39.25
N THR A 100 18.60 24.95 -40.56
CA THR A 100 17.73 24.28 -41.53
C THR A 100 17.79 22.75 -41.38
N TRP A 101 16.64 22.08 -41.22
CA TRP A 101 16.54 20.64 -41.39
C TRP A 101 16.68 20.31 -42.89
N GLY A 102 17.89 19.90 -43.27
CA GLY A 102 18.23 19.46 -44.62
C GLY A 102 17.56 18.12 -44.95
N GLN A 103 16.59 18.19 -45.85
CA GLN A 103 16.00 17.09 -46.59
C GLN A 103 17.07 16.33 -47.39
N LEU A 104 17.49 15.15 -46.93
CA LEU A 104 18.28 14.23 -47.74
C LEU A 104 17.35 13.40 -48.64
N ARG A 105 17.29 13.81 -49.90
CA ARG A 105 16.76 13.02 -51.02
C ARG A 105 17.59 11.74 -51.20
N GLY A 106 16.91 10.60 -51.18
CA GLY A 106 17.45 9.35 -51.72
C GLY A 106 17.40 9.37 -53.25
N HIS A 107 18.54 9.12 -53.87
CA HIS A 107 18.67 8.64 -55.25
C HIS A 107 19.55 7.39 -55.20
N GLY A 108 19.11 6.33 -55.87
CA GLY A 108 19.80 5.05 -55.99
C GLY A 108 18.81 3.91 -56.13
#